data_AF-A0A352Q6R5-F1
#
_entry.id   AF-A0A352Q6R5-F1
#
_cell.length_a   1.000
_cell.length_b   1.000
_cell.length_c   1.000
_cell.angle_alpha   90.00
_cell.angle_beta   90.00
_cell.angle_gamma   90.00
#
_symmetry.space_group_name_H-M   'P 1'
#
loop_
_entity.id
_entity.type
_entity.pdbx_description
1 polymer ?
#
loop_
_entity_poly.entity_id
_entity_poly.type
_entity_poly.pdbx_seq_one_letter_code
_entity_poly.pdbx_strand_id
1 'polypeptide(L)'
;MIKRKRAIVGLALGVAGLLTGALAFAESKDNNYSRVSEGESARTVDLARARHRLEAAKTELFEARKHLAQLMEERGPDASQKGLLGFVMMPAPSRGVRIAKVLSESPADRAGLGAGDLITAINGAELPDYMDRDAVLDTAYNNLGEVKSGMEVQLTMLRGDRRFNATLVAESRPGAMYCYDKDGCR
;
A
#
# COMPACT_ATOMS: atom_id res chain seq x y z
N MET A 1 3.28 -56.18 -71.88
CA MET A 1 2.39 -55.81 -73.02
C MET A 1 0.98 -56.26 -72.65
N ILE A 2 0.04 -55.38 -72.23
CA ILE A 2 -0.93 -54.67 -73.10
C ILE A 2 -1.65 -55.70 -74.00
N LYS A 3 -2.96 -56.01 -73.93
CA LYS A 3 -4.16 -55.16 -73.85
C LYS A 3 -5.43 -55.97 -73.50
N ARG A 4 -6.38 -55.30 -72.85
CA ARG A 4 -7.73 -55.75 -72.43
C ARG A 4 -8.69 -55.98 -73.61
N LYS A 5 -9.58 -56.97 -73.53
CA LYS A 5 -10.82 -57.14 -74.33
C LYS A 5 -11.90 -56.20 -73.75
N ARG A 6 -12.47 -55.23 -74.50
CA ARG A 6 -13.73 -55.26 -75.32
C ARG A 6 -14.94 -55.79 -74.53
N ALA A 7 -16.16 -55.21 -74.50
CA ALA A 7 -16.88 -54.19 -75.28
C ALA A 7 -17.99 -53.61 -74.36
N ILE A 8 -18.32 -52.30 -74.35
CA ILE A 8 -19.21 -51.53 -75.26
C ILE A 8 -20.57 -52.18 -75.52
N VAL A 9 -21.63 -51.41 -75.28
CA VAL A 9 -22.89 -51.18 -76.06
C VAL A 9 -23.97 -50.84 -75.03
N GLY A 10 -24.72 -49.75 -75.07
CA GLY A 10 -24.91 -48.59 -75.96
C GLY A 10 -25.93 -47.69 -75.21
N LEU A 11 -26.46 -46.56 -75.67
CA LEU A 11 -26.44 -45.77 -76.89
C LEU A 11 -27.25 -44.52 -76.49
N ALA A 12 -26.64 -43.33 -76.45
CA ALA A 12 -26.93 -42.14 -77.30
C ALA A 12 -28.30 -41.45 -77.05
N LEU A 13 -28.57 -40.15 -77.18
CA LEU A 13 -27.99 -38.88 -77.65
C LEU A 13 -28.62 -37.77 -76.75
N GLY A 14 -28.26 -36.48 -76.68
CA GLY A 14 -27.45 -35.56 -77.46
C GLY A 14 -27.51 -34.18 -76.75
N VAL A 15 -26.39 -33.45 -76.68
CA VAL A 15 -26.08 -32.21 -77.41
C VAL A 15 -26.53 -30.89 -76.74
N ALA A 16 -25.50 -30.07 -76.49
CA ALA A 16 -25.43 -28.60 -76.49
C ALA A 16 -25.88 -27.78 -75.26
N GLY A 17 -24.95 -26.91 -74.82
CA GLY A 17 -25.29 -25.62 -74.22
C GLY A 17 -24.63 -25.34 -72.86
N LEU A 18 -23.40 -24.84 -72.87
CA LEU A 18 -22.75 -24.21 -71.71
C LEU A 18 -23.44 -22.88 -71.35
N LEU A 19 -23.81 -22.69 -70.07
CA LEU A 19 -23.45 -21.53 -69.23
C LEU A 19 -24.19 -21.53 -67.88
N THR A 20 -23.38 -21.56 -66.81
CA THR A 20 -23.60 -21.06 -65.43
C THR A 20 -24.75 -21.62 -64.58
N GLY A 21 -24.41 -22.33 -63.50
CA GLY A 21 -25.25 -22.38 -62.30
C GLY A 21 -25.05 -23.60 -61.39
N ALA A 22 -24.58 -23.32 -60.17
CA ALA A 22 -24.85 -24.03 -58.92
C ALA A 22 -24.19 -25.41 -58.62
N LEU A 23 -23.24 -25.30 -57.69
CA LEU A 23 -23.08 -26.09 -56.45
C LEU A 23 -22.50 -27.51 -56.47
N ALA A 24 -21.25 -27.51 -55.99
CA ALA A 24 -20.56 -28.56 -55.24
C ALA A 24 -21.42 -29.28 -54.19
N PHE A 25 -21.26 -30.60 -54.13
CA PHE A 25 -21.56 -31.46 -52.98
C PHE A 25 -20.25 -32.18 -52.62
N ALA A 26 -19.93 -32.49 -51.37
CA ALA A 26 -20.30 -31.96 -50.08
C ALA A 26 -19.24 -32.54 -49.13
N GLU A 27 -18.98 -31.80 -48.08
CA GLU A 27 -17.84 -31.90 -47.18
C GLU A 27 -17.86 -33.15 -46.28
N SER A 28 -16.72 -33.83 -46.16
CA SER A 28 -16.42 -34.71 -45.04
C SER A 28 -16.05 -33.85 -43.83
N LYS A 29 -16.99 -33.60 -42.91
CA LYS A 29 -16.69 -33.07 -41.57
C LYS A 29 -17.73 -33.51 -40.53
N ASP A 30 -17.59 -34.72 -40.01
CA ASP A 30 -18.28 -35.11 -38.77
C ASP A 30 -17.30 -35.84 -37.83
N ASN A 31 -16.49 -35.08 -37.09
CA ASN A 31 -15.88 -35.57 -35.84
C ASN A 31 -15.26 -34.49 -34.93
N ASN A 32 -15.59 -33.21 -35.12
CA ASN A 32 -15.01 -32.10 -34.34
C ASN A 32 -16.00 -31.45 -33.34
N TYR A 33 -17.31 -31.65 -33.48
CA TYR A 33 -18.31 -30.94 -32.66
C TYR A 33 -18.44 -31.50 -31.23
N SER A 34 -18.38 -32.82 -31.04
CA SER A 34 -18.59 -33.45 -29.73
C SER A 34 -17.43 -33.19 -28.74
N ARG A 35 -16.17 -33.18 -29.22
CA ARG A 35 -14.98 -32.90 -28.38
C ARG A 35 -14.86 -31.44 -27.94
N VAL A 36 -15.45 -30.50 -28.71
CA VAL A 36 -15.42 -29.08 -28.36
C VAL A 36 -16.37 -28.81 -27.19
N SER A 37 -17.56 -29.41 -27.16
CA SER A 37 -18.52 -29.20 -26.05
C SER A 37 -18.06 -29.81 -24.72
N GLU A 38 -17.39 -30.97 -24.75
CA GLU A 38 -16.80 -31.59 -23.55
C GLU A 38 -15.59 -30.78 -23.03
N GLY A 39 -14.77 -30.25 -23.94
CA GLY A 39 -13.61 -29.41 -23.58
C GLY A 39 -14.00 -28.02 -23.07
N GLU A 40 -15.11 -27.46 -23.53
CA GLU A 40 -15.63 -26.15 -23.11
C GLU A 40 -16.37 -26.25 -21.76
N SER A 41 -17.13 -27.34 -21.55
CA SER A 41 -17.68 -27.73 -20.24
C SER A 41 -16.58 -27.99 -19.20
N ALA A 42 -15.53 -28.74 -19.55
CA ALA A 42 -14.41 -29.00 -18.64
C ALA A 42 -13.66 -27.71 -18.24
N ARG A 43 -13.37 -26.83 -19.20
CA ARG A 43 -12.69 -25.54 -18.92
C ARG A 43 -13.52 -24.58 -18.07
N THR A 44 -14.84 -24.54 -18.27
CA THR A 44 -15.73 -23.69 -17.46
C THR A 44 -15.88 -24.23 -16.04
N VAL A 45 -15.96 -25.55 -15.87
CA VAL A 45 -15.95 -26.22 -14.56
C VAL A 45 -14.61 -26.01 -13.86
N ASP A 46 -13.49 -26.08 -14.58
CA ASP A 46 -12.16 -25.84 -14.01
C ASP A 46 -11.95 -24.37 -13.61
N LEU A 47 -12.48 -23.42 -14.39
CA LEU A 47 -12.46 -21.99 -14.05
C LEU A 47 -13.33 -21.69 -12.82
N ALA A 48 -14.52 -22.29 -12.73
CA ALA A 48 -15.38 -22.17 -11.56
C ALA A 48 -14.71 -22.73 -10.30
N ARG A 49 -14.06 -23.89 -10.42
CA ARG A 49 -13.28 -24.53 -9.34
C ARG A 49 -12.06 -23.69 -8.96
N ALA A 50 -11.36 -23.11 -9.93
CA ALA A 50 -10.23 -22.21 -9.68
C ALA A 50 -10.66 -20.92 -8.97
N ARG A 51 -11.78 -20.32 -9.38
CA ARG A 51 -12.37 -19.16 -8.71
C ARG A 51 -12.81 -19.50 -7.29
N HIS A 52 -13.47 -20.62 -7.08
CA HIS A 52 -13.89 -21.05 -5.75
C HIS A 52 -12.68 -21.29 -4.82
N ARG A 53 -11.58 -21.87 -5.33
CA ARG A 53 -10.32 -22.01 -4.57
C ARG A 53 -9.69 -20.65 -4.23
N LEU A 54 -9.75 -19.69 -5.15
CA LEU A 54 -9.25 -18.34 -4.92
C LEU A 54 -10.08 -17.60 -3.86
N GLU A 55 -11.40 -17.68 -3.91
CA GLU A 55 -12.26 -17.04 -2.91
C GLU A 55 -12.14 -17.69 -1.52
N ALA A 56 -11.98 -19.01 -1.46
CA ALA A 56 -11.63 -19.70 -0.21
C ALA A 56 -10.27 -19.24 0.33
N ALA A 57 -9.24 -19.20 -0.52
CA ALA A 57 -7.90 -18.73 -0.14
C ALA A 57 -7.87 -17.26 0.29
N LYS A 58 -8.68 -16.39 -0.32
CA LYS A 58 -8.86 -15.00 0.11
C LYS A 58 -9.48 -14.89 1.50
N THR A 59 -10.46 -15.75 1.79
CA THR A 59 -11.13 -15.78 3.09
C THR A 59 -10.17 -16.24 4.18
N GLU A 60 -9.40 -17.30 3.92
CA GLU A 60 -8.35 -17.77 4.83
C GLU A 60 -7.26 -16.72 5.05
N LEU A 61 -6.85 -16.00 4.00
CA LEU A 61 -5.90 -14.90 4.11
C LEU A 61 -6.46 -13.73 4.93
N PHE A 62 -7.73 -13.40 4.76
CA PHE A 62 -8.38 -12.34 5.51
C PHE A 62 -8.50 -12.68 7.00
N GLU A 63 -8.88 -13.91 7.32
CA GLU A 63 -8.94 -14.38 8.71
C GLU A 63 -7.53 -14.55 9.31
N ALA A 64 -6.56 -15.07 8.57
CA ALA A 64 -5.16 -15.11 8.98
C ALA A 64 -4.61 -13.69 9.22
N ARG A 65 -5.00 -12.71 8.39
CA ARG A 65 -4.63 -11.30 8.59
C ARG A 65 -5.32 -10.70 9.81
N LYS A 66 -6.57 -11.06 10.12
CA LYS A 66 -7.24 -10.64 11.36
C LYS A 66 -6.58 -11.23 12.59
N HIS A 67 -6.24 -12.52 12.57
CA HIS A 67 -5.49 -13.16 13.64
C HIS A 67 -4.09 -12.55 13.78
N LEU A 68 -3.41 -12.28 12.65
CA LEU A 68 -2.14 -11.56 12.66
C LEU A 68 -2.31 -10.13 13.18
N ALA A 69 -3.40 -9.44 12.86
CA ALA A 69 -3.72 -8.12 13.41
C ALA A 69 -3.97 -8.19 14.92
N GLN A 70 -4.68 -9.20 15.42
CA GLN A 70 -4.86 -9.44 16.86
C GLN A 70 -3.54 -9.76 17.57
N LEU A 71 -2.64 -10.50 16.91
CA LEU A 71 -1.29 -10.76 17.42
C LEU A 71 -0.37 -9.53 17.30
N MET A 72 -0.64 -8.63 16.36
CA MET A 72 0.07 -7.35 16.18
C MET A 72 -0.53 -6.22 17.03
N GLU A 73 -1.77 -6.34 17.49
CA GLU A 73 -2.45 -5.42 18.44
C GLU A 73 -1.72 -5.41 19.79
N GLU A 74 -1.01 -6.48 20.13
CA GLU A 74 -0.09 -6.52 21.28
C GLU A 74 1.26 -5.81 21.01
N ARG A 75 1.49 -5.30 19.80
CA ARG A 75 2.81 -4.77 19.37
C ARG A 75 2.78 -3.51 18.50
N GLY A 76 1.75 -2.69 18.60
CA GLY A 76 1.75 -1.38 17.97
C GLY A 76 0.91 -0.37 18.76
N PRO A 77 1.48 0.72 19.30
CA PRO A 77 0.69 1.79 19.89
C PRO A 77 -0.26 2.32 18.84
N ASP A 78 -1.57 2.25 19.15
CA ASP A 78 -2.65 2.91 18.42
C ASP A 78 -2.16 4.28 17.91
N ALA A 79 -1.85 4.34 16.61
CA ALA A 79 -1.30 5.54 15.99
C ALA A 79 -2.29 6.71 16.08
N SER A 80 -3.57 6.43 16.38
CA SER A 80 -4.59 7.44 16.64
C SER A 80 -4.49 8.07 18.04
N GLN A 81 -3.79 7.43 18.98
CA GLN A 81 -3.58 7.94 20.34
C GLN A 81 -2.25 8.69 20.54
N LYS A 82 -1.27 8.53 19.65
CA LYS A 82 0.01 9.25 19.78
C LYS A 82 -0.22 10.75 19.79
N GLY A 83 0.24 11.40 20.86
CA GLY A 83 0.13 12.82 21.04
C GLY A 83 1.12 13.54 20.15
N LEU A 84 0.67 14.59 19.48
CA LEU A 84 1.51 15.46 18.68
C LEU A 84 1.84 16.72 19.48
N LEU A 85 3.12 17.09 19.48
CA LEU A 85 3.61 18.30 20.12
C LEU A 85 3.80 19.46 19.15
N GLY A 86 3.99 19.17 17.85
CA GLY A 86 3.99 20.20 16.81
C GLY A 86 5.34 20.85 16.52
N PHE A 87 6.43 20.10 16.61
CA PHE A 87 7.74 20.56 16.17
C PHE A 87 8.53 19.45 15.49
N VAL A 88 9.50 19.84 14.67
CA VAL A 88 10.42 18.94 13.97
C VAL A 88 11.77 19.02 14.65
N MET A 89 12.30 17.85 15.00
CA MET A 89 13.62 17.70 15.61
C MET A 89 14.69 17.43 14.55
N MET A 90 15.90 17.93 14.81
CA MET A 90 17.08 17.63 14.01
C MET A 90 18.31 17.43 14.91
N PRO A 91 19.31 16.66 14.46
CA PRO A 91 20.55 16.48 15.22
C PRO A 91 21.24 17.84 15.47
N ALA A 92 21.75 18.06 16.68
CA ALA A 92 22.49 19.26 17.02
C ALA A 92 24.01 19.05 16.87
N PRO A 93 24.82 20.11 16.65
CA PRO A 93 26.27 19.96 16.47
C PRO A 93 27.03 19.49 17.71
N SER A 94 26.48 19.73 18.90
CA SER A 94 27.06 19.40 20.20
C SER A 94 26.11 18.46 20.95
N ARG A 95 25.47 18.95 22.01
CA ARG A 95 24.59 18.18 22.91
C ARG A 95 23.12 18.39 22.59
N GLY A 96 22.31 17.36 22.81
CA GLY A 96 20.85 17.43 22.71
C GLY A 96 20.33 17.51 21.27
N VAL A 97 19.10 18.00 21.12
CA VAL A 97 18.37 17.99 19.85
C VAL A 97 17.84 19.38 19.54
N ARG A 98 18.03 19.84 18.30
CA ARG A 98 17.59 21.17 17.89
C ARG A 98 16.20 21.12 17.28
N ILE A 99 15.39 22.14 17.55
CA ILE A 99 14.11 22.34 16.87
C ILE A 99 14.40 22.96 15.50
N ALA A 100 14.09 22.23 14.44
CA ALA A 100 14.23 22.72 13.07
C ALA A 100 13.06 23.62 12.68
N LYS A 101 11.84 23.24 13.08
CA LYS A 101 10.61 23.97 12.76
C LYS A 101 9.55 23.73 13.83
N VAL A 102 8.70 24.72 14.04
CA VAL A 102 7.49 24.62 14.87
C VAL A 102 6.28 24.81 13.95
N LEU A 103 5.27 23.96 14.10
CA LEU A 103 4.03 24.05 13.35
C LEU A 103 3.12 25.11 13.98
N SER A 104 2.51 25.95 13.15
CA SER A 104 1.59 26.99 13.63
C SER A 104 0.42 26.40 14.40
N GLU A 105 -0.05 27.12 15.42
CA GLU A 105 -1.20 26.76 16.27
C GLU A 105 -1.05 25.46 17.07
N SER A 106 0.11 24.82 16.99
CA SER A 106 0.40 23.57 17.71
C SER A 106 0.72 23.81 19.19
N PRO A 107 0.75 22.75 20.03
CA PRO A 107 1.16 22.87 21.43
C PRO A 107 2.52 23.54 21.61
N ALA A 108 3.48 23.28 20.71
CA ALA A 108 4.79 23.90 20.73
C ALA A 108 4.75 25.40 20.41
N ASP A 109 3.97 25.81 19.42
CA ASP A 109 3.81 27.24 19.09
C ASP A 109 3.17 28.01 20.25
N ARG A 110 2.11 27.44 20.85
CA ARG A 110 1.43 28.03 22.02
C ARG A 110 2.32 28.06 23.26
N ALA A 111 3.25 27.11 23.39
CA ALA A 111 4.27 27.11 24.44
C ALA A 111 5.47 28.03 24.12
N GLY A 112 5.46 28.74 22.98
CA GLY A 112 6.48 29.73 22.62
C GLY A 112 7.81 29.14 22.14
N LEU A 113 7.79 27.86 21.72
CA LEU A 113 8.96 27.22 21.11
C LEU A 113 9.23 27.85 19.75
N GLY A 114 10.49 27.87 19.37
CA GLY A 114 10.94 28.41 18.10
C GLY A 114 11.96 27.53 17.42
N ALA A 115 12.08 27.69 16.10
CA ALA A 115 13.20 27.13 15.37
C ALA A 115 14.52 27.65 15.97
N GLY A 116 15.49 26.75 16.13
CA GLY A 116 16.78 27.04 16.74
C GLY A 116 16.87 26.72 18.23
N ASP A 117 15.77 26.48 18.93
CA ASP A 117 15.81 26.04 20.33
C ASP A 117 16.52 24.69 20.46
N LEU A 118 17.31 24.53 21.51
CA LEU A 118 18.05 23.29 21.78
C LEU A 118 17.44 22.58 22.98
N ILE A 119 16.82 21.42 22.75
CA ILE A 119 16.27 20.54 23.78
C ILE A 119 17.44 19.79 24.43
N THR A 120 17.49 19.84 25.75
CA THR A 120 18.54 19.24 26.58
C THR A 120 18.00 18.25 27.60
N ALA A 121 16.71 18.30 27.93
CA ALA A 121 16.03 17.27 28.71
C ALA A 121 14.56 17.18 28.32
N ILE A 122 13.98 16.00 28.52
CA ILE A 122 12.57 15.68 28.25
C ILE A 122 12.00 15.02 29.51
N ASN A 123 10.94 15.58 30.09
CA ASN A 123 10.31 15.12 31.33
C ASN A 123 11.31 14.94 32.49
N GLY A 124 12.29 15.84 32.58
CA GLY A 124 13.36 15.80 33.57
C GLY A 124 14.50 14.82 33.26
N ALA A 125 14.38 13.96 32.24
CA ALA A 125 15.45 13.09 31.79
C ALA A 125 16.38 13.85 30.84
N GLU A 126 17.65 14.04 31.24
CA GLU A 126 18.65 14.70 30.40
C GLU A 126 18.94 13.88 29.14
N LEU A 127 19.06 14.58 28.02
CA LEU A 127 19.54 13.96 26.80
C LEU A 127 21.05 13.75 26.90
N PRO A 128 21.52 12.54 26.58
CA PRO A 128 22.94 12.21 26.65
C PRO A 128 23.77 13.06 25.69
N ASP A 129 25.01 13.32 26.09
CA ASP A 129 26.01 13.97 25.24
C ASP A 129 26.78 12.88 24.49
N TYR A 130 26.28 12.50 23.33
CA TYR A 130 26.95 11.54 22.44
C TYR A 130 27.77 12.26 21.37
N MET A 131 28.88 11.63 20.97
CA MET A 131 29.58 12.02 19.74
C MET A 131 28.74 11.71 18.49
N ASP A 132 27.90 10.67 18.58
CA ASP A 132 26.93 10.29 17.56
C ASP A 132 25.63 11.07 17.75
N ARG A 133 25.36 11.97 16.81
CA ARG A 133 24.22 12.89 16.86
C ARG A 133 22.90 12.18 16.54
N ASP A 134 22.95 11.12 15.73
CA ASP A 134 21.75 10.36 15.37
C ASP A 134 21.27 9.53 16.57
N ALA A 135 22.20 9.00 17.36
CA ALA A 135 21.87 8.31 18.61
C ALA A 135 21.17 9.22 19.64
N VAL A 136 21.54 10.51 19.72
CA VAL A 136 20.84 11.48 20.59
C VAL A 136 19.42 11.73 20.09
N LEU A 137 19.26 11.85 18.78
CA LEU A 137 17.96 12.04 18.15
C LEU A 137 17.04 10.84 18.40
N ASP A 138 17.57 9.62 18.27
CA ASP A 138 16.83 8.38 18.59
C ASP A 138 16.41 8.33 20.05
N THR A 139 17.30 8.73 20.97
CA THR A 139 16.98 8.82 22.40
C THR A 139 15.85 9.81 22.66
N ALA A 140 15.87 10.97 22.00
CA ALA A 140 14.80 11.95 22.11
C ALA A 140 13.46 11.40 21.57
N TYR A 141 13.47 10.71 20.43
CA TYR A 141 12.27 10.05 19.89
C TYR A 141 11.74 8.97 20.84
N ASN A 142 12.61 8.17 21.45
CA ASN A 142 12.21 7.16 22.42
C ASN A 142 11.57 7.79 23.66
N ASN A 143 12.15 8.87 24.20
CA ASN A 143 11.58 9.59 25.34
C ASN A 143 10.21 10.22 25.05
N LEU A 144 9.93 10.54 23.79
CA LEU A 144 8.63 11.07 23.35
C LEU A 144 7.69 9.99 22.79
N GLY A 145 8.16 8.76 22.63
CA GLY A 145 7.46 7.69 21.91
C GLY A 145 6.14 7.27 22.56
N GLU A 146 6.07 7.35 23.88
CA GLU A 146 4.91 6.98 24.70
C GLU A 146 3.95 8.14 24.98
N VAL A 147 4.24 9.34 24.46
CA VAL A 147 3.38 10.51 24.66
C VAL A 147 2.06 10.31 23.92
N LYS A 148 0.96 10.35 24.66
CA LYS A 148 -0.41 10.28 24.14
C LYS A 148 -1.08 11.65 24.15
N SER A 149 -2.16 11.79 23.38
CA SER A 149 -3.02 12.98 23.45
C SER A 149 -3.49 13.24 24.89
N GLY A 150 -3.46 14.51 25.30
CA GLY A 150 -3.79 14.98 26.64
C GLY A 150 -2.64 14.87 27.65
N MET A 151 -1.53 14.21 27.33
CA MET A 151 -0.39 14.13 28.25
C MET A 151 0.42 15.42 28.26
N GLU A 152 0.88 15.81 29.45
CA GLU A 152 1.84 16.89 29.61
C GLU A 152 3.26 16.40 29.34
N VAL A 153 4.02 17.20 28.61
CA VAL A 153 5.44 16.99 28.33
C VAL A 153 6.19 18.25 28.74
N GLN A 154 7.20 18.08 29.61
CA GLN A 154 8.08 19.16 30.00
C GLN A 154 9.39 19.07 29.22
N LEU A 155 9.79 20.15 28.56
CA LEU A 155 11.05 20.25 27.84
C LEU A 155 11.97 21.27 28.53
N THR A 156 13.21 20.87 28.78
CA THR A 156 14.27 21.78 29.23
C THR A 156 15.10 22.18 28.02
N MET A 157 15.20 23.47 27.74
CA MET A 157 15.77 23.99 26.50
C MET A 157 16.77 25.12 26.72
N LEU A 158 17.58 25.37 25.69
CA LEU A 158 18.47 26.53 25.57
C LEU A 158 18.08 27.34 24.31
N ARG A 159 17.97 28.67 24.47
CA ARG A 159 17.88 29.64 23.37
C ARG A 159 19.03 30.63 23.50
N GLY A 160 20.07 30.46 22.67
CA GLY A 160 21.39 31.02 22.97
C GLY A 160 21.92 30.44 24.28
N ASP A 161 22.31 31.31 25.21
CA ASP A 161 22.81 30.90 26.54
C ASP A 161 21.71 30.82 27.61
N ARG A 162 20.48 31.20 27.27
CA ARG A 162 19.38 31.21 28.25
C ARG A 162 18.73 29.83 28.35
N ARG A 163 18.80 29.23 29.54
CA ARG A 163 18.04 28.03 29.88
C ARG A 163 16.62 28.39 30.30
N PHE A 164 15.64 27.65 29.80
CA PHE A 164 14.23 27.77 30.18
C PHE A 164 13.49 26.44 30.00
N ASN A 165 12.36 26.31 30.69
CA ASN A 165 11.50 25.14 30.58
C ASN A 165 10.22 25.54 29.84
N ALA A 166 9.67 24.62 29.05
CA ALA A 166 8.35 24.74 28.48
C ALA A 166 7.54 23.49 28.79
N THR A 167 6.28 23.67 29.15
CA THR A 167 5.32 22.59 29.33
C THR A 167 4.35 22.61 28.16
N LEU A 168 4.17 21.47 27.52
CA LEU A 168 3.30 21.27 26.38
C LEU A 168 2.25 20.23 26.74
N VAL A 169 1.02 20.42 26.31
CA VAL A 169 -0.01 19.38 26.36
C VAL A 169 -0.12 18.78 24.97
N ALA A 170 0.20 17.49 24.83
CA ALA A 170 0.17 16.83 23.54
C ALA A 170 -1.28 16.74 23.03
N GLU A 171 -1.49 16.99 21.74
CA GLU A 171 -2.81 16.98 21.14
C GLU A 171 -3.01 15.75 20.27
N SER A 172 -4.25 15.31 20.13
CA SER A 172 -4.60 14.28 19.15
C SER A 172 -4.22 14.81 17.78
N ARG A 173 -3.56 13.98 16.98
CA ARG A 173 -3.22 14.33 15.60
C ARG A 173 -4.54 14.56 14.85
N PRO A 174 -4.90 15.80 14.49
CA PRO A 174 -6.11 16.03 13.72
C PRO A 174 -5.92 15.31 12.39
N GLY A 175 -6.95 14.60 11.93
CA GLY A 175 -6.96 14.01 10.59
C GLY A 175 -6.80 15.06 9.47
N ALA A 176 -6.96 16.35 9.81
CA ALA A 176 -6.71 17.49 8.95
C ALA A 176 -5.38 18.19 9.29
N MET A 177 -4.53 18.20 8.27
CA MET A 177 -3.24 18.88 8.08
C MET A 177 -2.96 20.11 8.98
N TYR A 178 -1.91 20.04 9.78
CA TYR A 178 -1.31 21.25 10.37
C TYR A 178 -0.72 22.12 9.27
N CYS A 179 -1.00 23.41 9.33
CA CYS A 179 -0.43 24.38 8.39
C CYS A 179 1.03 24.64 8.78
N TYR A 180 1.92 24.45 7.81
CA TYR A 180 3.36 24.68 8.03
C TYR A 180 3.73 26.17 8.06
N ASP A 181 2.83 27.06 7.65
CA ASP A 181 3.03 28.52 7.63
C ASP A 181 1.97 29.24 8.46
N LYS A 182 2.34 30.40 9.01
CA LYS A 182 1.45 31.27 9.78
C LYS A 182 0.38 31.94 8.91
N ASP A 183 0.58 31.92 7.60
CA ASP A 183 -0.32 32.49 6.60
C ASP A 183 -1.44 31.52 6.16
N GLY A 184 -1.52 30.34 6.80
CA GLY A 184 -2.59 29.36 6.61
C GLY A 184 -2.24 28.21 5.67
N CYS A 185 -3.05 27.16 5.71
CA CYS A 185 -2.98 26.02 4.80
C CYS A 185 -3.47 26.47 3.42
N ARG A 186 -2.57 26.52 2.44
CA ARG A 186 -2.96 26.61 1.03
C ARG A 186 -3.28 25.23 0.48
#